data_AF-A0A6A4M1Y0-F1
#
_entry.id   AF-A0A6A4M1Y0-F1
#
_cell.length_a   1.000
_cell.length_b   1.000
_cell.length_c   1.000
_cell.angle_alpha   90.00
_cell.angle_beta   90.00
_cell.angle_gamma   90.00
#
_symmetry.space_group_name_H-M   'P 1'
#
loop_
_entity.id
_entity.type
_entity.pdbx_description
1 polymer ?
#
loop_
_entity_poly.entity_id
_entity_poly.type
_entity_poly.pdbx_seq_one_letter_code
_entity_poly.pdbx_strand_id
1 'polypeptide(L)'
;FFRQFGTIKRLRIARNKKFFYDSVFYRQESPSILALWNLSPLRLCLSEGKFHLFVAKIVAECMHNYLMFEHMLQVHLIPPERVHPKLWKVANRRYEPLDWVQMERKRHNKERTLEEHKKLVEGILKRDKRRRKKIEAAGIDYECPEIVGGNQPAAKKIRFEEE
;
A
#
# COMPACT_ATOMS: atom_id res chain seq x y z
N PHE A 1 15.35 -14.32 -20.62
CA PHE A 1 16.12 -13.43 -21.51
C PHE A 1 17.53 -13.17 -21.00
N PHE A 2 17.75 -12.33 -19.98
CA PHE A 2 19.12 -11.93 -19.56
C PHE A 2 20.05 -13.04 -19.05
N ARG A 3 19.52 -14.23 -18.75
CA ARG A 3 20.33 -15.41 -18.38
C ARG A 3 21.32 -15.84 -19.47
N GLN A 4 21.06 -15.48 -20.73
CA GLN A 4 21.97 -15.79 -21.86
C GLN A 4 23.31 -15.05 -21.78
N PHE A 5 23.36 -13.90 -21.10
CA PHE A 5 24.57 -13.12 -20.89
C PHE A 5 25.35 -13.54 -19.63
N GLY A 6 24.83 -14.52 -18.88
CA GLY A 6 25.49 -15.12 -17.72
C GLY A 6 24.60 -15.24 -16.47
N THR A 7 25.24 -15.52 -15.33
CA THR A 7 24.60 -15.83 -14.04
C THR A 7 24.16 -14.59 -13.24
N ILE A 8 22.90 -14.19 -13.38
CA ILE A 8 22.34 -13.05 -12.64
C ILE A 8 22.19 -13.40 -11.15
N LYS A 9 22.82 -12.60 -10.27
CA LYS A 9 22.75 -12.80 -8.80
C LYS A 9 21.41 -12.40 -8.20
N ARG A 10 20.89 -11.24 -8.59
CA ARG A 10 19.65 -10.67 -8.06
C ARG A 10 18.95 -9.90 -9.16
N LEU A 11 17.66 -10.15 -9.33
CA LEU A 11 16.77 -9.42 -10.22
C LEU A 11 15.61 -8.89 -9.38
N ARG A 12 15.34 -7.59 -9.49
CA ARG A 12 14.21 -6.96 -8.82
C ARG A 12 13.41 -6.15 -9.83
N ILE A 13 12.11 -6.41 -9.88
CA ILE A 13 11.13 -5.58 -10.57
C ILE A 13 10.48 -4.68 -9.52
N ALA A 14 10.51 -3.37 -9.76
CA ALA A 14 9.83 -2.41 -8.90
C ALA A 14 8.31 -2.50 -9.15
N ARG A 15 7.53 -2.47 -8.08
CA ARG A 15 6.05 -2.52 -8.13
C ARG A 15 5.47 -1.34 -7.36
N ASN A 16 4.26 -0.91 -7.71
CA ASN A 16 3.54 0.02 -6.85
C ASN A 16 3.14 -0.69 -5.57
N LYS A 17 3.03 0.09 -4.49
CA LYS A 17 2.34 -0.38 -3.29
C LYS A 17 0.81 -0.18 -3.36
N LYS A 18 0.33 0.82 -4.12
CA LYS A 18 -1.11 1.15 -4.21
C LYS A 18 -1.89 0.22 -5.14
N PHE A 19 -1.31 -0.09 -6.29
CA PHE A 19 -1.88 -0.92 -7.32
C PHE A 19 -0.99 -2.16 -7.40
N PHE A 20 -1.53 -3.34 -7.14
CA PHE A 20 -0.77 -4.60 -7.19
C PHE A 20 -0.31 -4.97 -8.62
N TYR A 21 -0.66 -4.15 -9.60
CA TYR A 21 0.00 -4.10 -10.90
C TYR A 21 1.47 -3.72 -10.74
N ASP A 22 2.31 -4.25 -11.63
CA ASP A 22 3.67 -3.75 -11.81
C ASP A 22 3.59 -2.29 -12.24
N SER A 23 3.45 -1.37 -11.29
CA SER A 23 3.62 0.01 -11.67
C SER A 23 5.10 0.24 -11.89
N VAL A 24 5.42 0.51 -13.13
CA VAL A 24 6.59 1.27 -13.50
C VAL A 24 6.35 2.69 -12.97
N PHE A 25 6.53 2.90 -11.67
CA PHE A 25 6.62 4.24 -11.10
C PHE A 25 8.08 4.65 -11.16
N TYR A 26 8.36 5.71 -11.91
CA TYR A 26 9.10 6.80 -11.33
C TYR A 26 8.13 7.93 -11.01
N ARG A 27 7.98 8.17 -9.71
CA ARG A 27 7.41 9.38 -9.14
C ARG A 27 8.38 10.52 -9.42
N GLN A 28 7.89 11.58 -10.03
CA GLN A 28 8.54 12.89 -10.05
C GLN A 28 7.48 13.92 -9.69
N GLU A 29 7.63 14.59 -8.55
CA GLU A 29 6.87 15.79 -8.15
C GLU A 29 7.76 16.53 -7.13
N SER A 30 8.26 17.76 -7.32
CA SER A 30 7.98 18.90 -8.26
C SER A 30 9.14 19.93 -8.16
N PRO A 31 9.18 21.09 -8.86
CA PRO A 31 8.82 21.51 -10.23
C PRO A 31 10.09 21.56 -11.14
N SER A 32 10.06 21.59 -12.48
CA SER A 32 9.00 21.92 -13.43
C SER A 32 8.40 20.69 -14.11
N ILE A 33 7.07 20.59 -14.00
CA ILE A 33 6.23 19.58 -14.64
C ILE A 33 5.96 20.01 -16.08
N LEU A 34 6.20 19.12 -17.03
CA LEU A 34 5.35 18.98 -18.22
C LEU A 34 5.23 17.50 -18.54
N ALA A 35 3.98 17.03 -18.49
CA ALA A 35 3.58 15.71 -18.89
C ALA A 35 3.80 15.52 -20.39
N LEU A 36 4.32 14.36 -20.78
CA LEU A 36 3.90 13.69 -22.01
C LEU A 36 4.00 12.19 -21.77
N TRP A 37 2.85 11.56 -22.01
CA TRP A 37 2.61 10.13 -21.93
C TRP A 37 3.37 9.36 -23.01
N ASN A 38 3.54 8.07 -22.71
CA ASN A 38 3.77 6.93 -23.61
C ASN A 38 5.20 6.43 -23.76
N LEU A 39 5.26 5.09 -23.78
CA LEU A 39 6.38 4.16 -23.93
C LEU A 39 7.16 3.81 -22.65
N SER A 40 6.81 2.63 -22.14
CA SER A 40 7.43 1.80 -21.09
C SER A 40 8.97 1.85 -20.98
N PRO A 41 9.55 1.49 -19.82
CA PRO A 41 10.53 0.37 -19.80
C PRO A 41 10.71 -0.41 -18.48
N LEU A 42 11.13 -1.67 -18.62
CA LEU A 42 11.74 -2.53 -17.59
C LEU A 42 13.15 -2.02 -17.21
N ARG A 43 13.41 -1.72 -15.93
CA ARG A 43 14.74 -1.34 -15.42
C ARG A 43 15.38 -2.51 -14.65
N LEU A 44 16.41 -3.14 -15.21
CA LEU A 44 17.24 -4.13 -14.50
C LEU A 44 18.34 -3.42 -13.70
N CYS A 45 18.36 -3.63 -12.38
CA CYS A 45 19.50 -3.30 -11.53
C CYS A 45 20.35 -4.57 -11.34
N LEU A 46 21.50 -4.66 -12.02
CA LEU A 46 22.51 -5.67 -11.73
C LEU A 46 23.36 -5.17 -10.55
N SER A 47 23.13 -5.73 -9.35
CA SER A 47 23.96 -5.43 -8.18
C SER A 47 25.31 -6.14 -8.26
N GLU A 48 26.39 -5.38 -8.09
CA GLU A 48 27.76 -5.84 -8.08
C GLU A 48 27.98 -7.03 -7.14
N GLY A 49 28.31 -8.15 -7.74
CA GLY A 49 29.10 -9.17 -7.06
C GLY A 49 29.72 -10.01 -8.15
N LYS A 50 31.03 -9.89 -8.40
CA LYS A 50 31.78 -10.72 -9.37
C LYS A 50 31.01 -11.07 -10.65
N PHE A 51 30.26 -10.10 -11.16
CA PHE A 51 29.77 -10.10 -12.52
C PHE A 51 30.70 -9.12 -13.20
N HIS A 52 31.44 -9.56 -14.21
CA HIS A 52 32.43 -8.70 -14.86
C HIS A 52 31.73 -7.41 -15.28
N LEU A 53 32.22 -6.25 -14.83
CA LEU A 53 31.78 -4.92 -15.28
C LEU A 53 31.67 -4.86 -16.82
N PHE A 54 32.54 -5.62 -17.49
CA PHE A 54 32.54 -5.87 -18.92
C PHE A 54 31.21 -6.43 -19.46
N VAL A 55 30.66 -7.48 -18.84
CA VAL A 55 29.38 -8.09 -19.25
C VAL A 55 28.23 -7.11 -19.04
N ALA A 56 28.25 -6.35 -17.94
CA ALA A 56 27.21 -5.35 -17.69
C ALA A 56 27.23 -4.20 -18.71
N LYS A 57 28.42 -3.77 -19.15
CA LYS A 57 28.59 -2.78 -20.22
C LYS A 57 28.06 -3.30 -21.56
N ILE A 58 28.46 -4.50 -21.96
CA ILE A 58 27.97 -5.14 -23.20
C ILE A 58 26.45 -5.24 -23.19
N VAL A 59 25.85 -5.71 -22.09
CA VAL A 59 24.40 -5.84 -22.00
C VAL A 59 23.71 -4.48 -22.08
N ALA A 60 24.27 -3.43 -21.46
CA ALA A 60 23.74 -2.09 -21.56
C ALA A 60 23.80 -1.57 -22.99
N GLU A 61 24.94 -1.69 -23.67
CA GLU A 61 25.10 -1.26 -25.06
C GLU A 61 24.20 -2.04 -26.04
N CYS A 62 24.10 -3.36 -25.89
CA CYS A 62 23.30 -4.19 -26.78
C CYS A 62 21.78 -4.05 -26.57
N MET A 63 21.32 -3.76 -25.36
CA MET A 63 19.89 -3.76 -25.01
C MET A 63 19.31 -2.37 -24.78
N HIS A 64 20.12 -1.32 -24.86
CA HIS A 64 19.63 0.05 -24.79
C HIS A 64 18.85 0.40 -26.06
N ASN A 65 17.61 0.83 -25.87
CA ASN A 65 16.63 1.15 -26.92
C ASN A 65 16.20 -0.04 -27.78
N TYR A 66 16.30 -1.26 -27.25
CA TYR A 66 15.78 -2.44 -27.92
C TYR A 66 14.26 -2.48 -27.85
N LEU A 67 13.58 -2.67 -28.99
CA LEU A 67 12.12 -2.79 -29.03
C LEU A 67 11.70 -4.20 -28.59
N MET A 68 11.10 -4.32 -27.40
CA MET A 68 10.53 -5.57 -26.88
C MET A 68 9.07 -5.36 -26.48
N PHE A 69 8.16 -6.22 -26.95
CA PHE A 69 6.74 -6.19 -26.56
C PHE A 69 6.10 -4.80 -26.72
N GLU A 70 6.30 -4.15 -27.88
CA GLU A 70 5.79 -2.80 -28.19
C GLU A 70 6.36 -1.69 -27.29
N HIS A 71 7.41 -2.01 -26.55
CA HIS A 71 8.01 -1.16 -25.54
C HIS A 71 9.51 -1.01 -25.80
N MET A 72 9.98 0.24 -25.82
CA MET A 72 11.40 0.52 -25.99
C MET A 72 12.11 0.27 -24.66
N LEU A 73 13.04 -0.68 -24.62
CA LEU A 73 13.76 -1.02 -23.42
C LEU A 73 14.88 -0.01 -23.15
N GLN A 74 14.83 0.71 -22.03
CA GLN A 74 15.91 1.57 -21.58
C GLN A 74 16.77 0.86 -20.52
N VAL A 75 17.99 0.48 -20.90
CA VAL A 75 18.96 -0.15 -19.99
C VAL A 75 20.08 0.83 -19.66
N HIS A 76 20.42 0.93 -18.38
CA HIS A 76 21.50 1.78 -17.89
C HIS A 76 22.28 1.09 -16.77
N LEU A 77 23.60 1.33 -16.73
CA LEU A 77 24.45 1.01 -15.59
C LEU A 77 24.20 2.03 -14.47
N ILE A 78 24.03 1.53 -13.25
CA ILE A 78 23.79 2.36 -12.07
C ILE A 78 25.03 2.28 -11.17
N PRO A 79 25.67 3.41 -10.84
CA PRO A 79 26.80 3.40 -9.92
C PRO A 79 26.33 3.03 -8.50
N PRO A 80 27.20 2.38 -7.69
CA PRO A 80 26.84 1.89 -6.37
C PRO A 80 26.37 3.00 -5.42
N GLU A 81 26.88 4.23 -5.57
CA GLU A 81 26.48 5.41 -4.77
C GLU A 81 25.00 5.77 -4.91
N ARG A 82 24.43 5.55 -6.10
CA ARG A 82 23.01 5.82 -6.37
C ARG A 82 22.11 4.67 -5.91
N VAL A 83 22.69 3.54 -5.48
CA VAL A 83 21.95 2.38 -4.98
C VAL A 83 21.69 2.56 -3.49
N HIS A 84 20.42 2.76 -3.14
CA HIS A 84 20.04 2.86 -1.73
C HIS A 84 20.40 1.56 -0.99
N PRO A 85 21.05 1.59 0.19
CA PRO A 85 21.55 0.39 0.87
C PRO A 85 20.43 -0.61 1.24
N LYS A 86 19.20 -0.13 1.46
CA LYS A 86 18.03 -0.99 1.76
C LYS A 86 17.32 -1.56 0.53
N LEU A 87 17.83 -1.33 -0.69
CA LEU A 87 17.17 -1.77 -1.93
C LEU A 87 16.92 -3.29 -1.96
N TRP A 88 17.80 -4.08 -1.34
CA TRP A 88 17.74 -5.53 -1.34
C TRP A 88 17.24 -6.17 -0.04
N LYS A 89 16.93 -5.36 0.99
CA LYS A 89 16.60 -5.87 2.34
C LYS A 89 15.34 -6.75 2.39
N VAL A 90 14.41 -6.56 1.44
CA VAL A 90 13.10 -7.25 1.40
C VAL A 90 12.86 -7.88 0.00
N ALA A 91 13.91 -8.08 -0.79
CA ALA A 91 13.76 -8.50 -2.19
C ALA A 91 13.11 -9.89 -2.35
N ASN A 92 13.33 -10.80 -1.39
CA ASN A 92 12.83 -12.17 -1.44
C ASN A 92 11.61 -12.41 -0.51
N ARG A 93 11.03 -11.36 0.08
CA ARG A 93 9.87 -11.53 0.95
C ARG A 93 8.59 -11.53 0.13
N ARG A 94 7.80 -12.61 0.23
CA ARG A 94 6.44 -12.63 -0.31
C ARG A 94 5.54 -11.74 0.55
N TYR A 95 4.67 -10.97 -0.08
CA TYR A 95 3.63 -10.26 0.65
C TYR A 95 2.59 -11.27 1.13
N GLU A 96 2.36 -11.29 2.43
CA GLU A 96 1.27 -12.03 3.06
C GLU A 96 0.16 -11.03 3.40
N PRO A 97 -1.00 -11.11 2.73
CA PRO A 97 -2.15 -10.29 3.09
C PRO A 97 -2.54 -10.53 4.54
N LEU A 98 -2.72 -9.46 5.31
CA LEU A 98 -3.30 -9.58 6.64
C LEU A 98 -4.79 -9.93 6.51
N ASP A 99 -5.26 -10.85 7.35
CA ASP A 99 -6.69 -11.17 7.44
C ASP A 99 -7.43 -10.06 8.20
N TRP A 100 -7.80 -9.02 7.45
CA TRP A 100 -8.56 -7.88 7.96
C TRP A 100 -9.90 -8.30 8.57
N VAL A 101 -10.55 -9.32 8.00
CA VAL A 101 -11.84 -9.81 8.49
C VAL A 101 -11.68 -10.41 9.88
N GLN A 102 -10.67 -11.23 10.11
CA GLN A 102 -10.39 -11.78 11.44
C GLN A 102 -10.02 -10.70 12.45
N MET A 103 -9.17 -9.74 12.06
CA MET A 103 -8.77 -8.64 12.95
C MET A 103 -9.97 -7.79 13.36
N GLU A 104 -10.84 -7.43 12.41
CA GLU A 104 -12.03 -6.64 12.71
C GLU A 104 -13.07 -7.43 13.50
N ARG A 105 -13.26 -8.73 13.23
CA ARG A 105 -14.09 -9.60 14.08
C ARG A 105 -13.62 -9.59 15.54
N LYS A 106 -12.32 -9.71 15.77
CA LYS A 106 -11.74 -9.64 17.14
C LYS A 106 -11.98 -8.29 17.79
N ARG A 107 -11.76 -7.19 17.07
CA ARG A 107 -12.00 -5.81 17.56
C ARG A 107 -13.47 -5.56 17.89
N HIS A 108 -14.36 -5.97 17.01
CA HIS A 108 -15.80 -5.80 17.19
C HIS A 108 -16.33 -6.64 18.35
N ASN A 109 -15.89 -7.90 18.47
CA ASN A 109 -16.37 -8.83 19.49
C ASN A 109 -15.69 -8.65 20.86
N LYS A 110 -14.64 -7.83 20.96
CA LYS A 110 -14.00 -7.48 22.23
C LYS A 110 -15.04 -6.95 23.23
N GLU A 111 -15.04 -7.50 24.44
CA GLU A 111 -15.88 -7.01 25.55
C GLU A 111 -15.39 -5.63 25.98
N ARG A 112 -16.31 -4.71 26.26
CA ARG A 112 -16.00 -3.33 26.62
C ARG A 112 -16.11 -3.17 28.13
N THR A 113 -15.17 -2.43 28.72
CA THR A 113 -15.28 -2.00 30.12
C THR A 113 -16.31 -0.87 30.27
N LEU A 114 -16.75 -0.59 31.50
CA LEU A 114 -17.68 0.51 31.77
C LEU A 114 -17.15 1.88 31.30
N GLU A 115 -15.86 2.13 31.49
CA GLU A 115 -15.21 3.38 31.06
C GLU A 115 -15.15 3.51 29.54
N GLU A 116 -14.79 2.43 28.85
CA GLU A 116 -14.78 2.39 27.38
C GLU A 116 -16.19 2.61 26.82
N HIS A 117 -17.22 2.07 27.50
CA HIS A 117 -18.61 2.26 27.13
C HIS A 117 -19.08 3.70 27.33
N LYS A 118 -18.75 4.33 28.45
CA LYS A 118 -19.04 5.77 28.69
C LYS A 118 -18.41 6.66 27.60
N LYS A 119 -17.13 6.45 27.29
CA LYS A 119 -16.44 7.18 26.20
C LYS A 119 -17.11 6.97 24.84
N LEU A 120 -17.64 5.77 24.59
CA LEU A 120 -18.39 5.48 23.36
C LEU A 120 -19.71 6.26 23.31
N VAL A 121 -20.47 6.28 24.41
CA VAL A 121 -21.73 7.05 24.52
C VAL A 121 -21.48 8.54 24.34
N GLU A 122 -20.48 9.11 25.02
CA GLU A 122 -20.07 10.52 24.84
C GLU A 122 -19.71 10.84 23.37
N GLY A 123 -18.97 9.94 22.73
CA GLY A 123 -18.62 10.05 21.32
C GLY A 123 -19.84 10.00 20.39
N ILE A 124 -20.86 9.21 20.73
CA ILE A 124 -22.13 9.13 20.00
C ILE A 124 -22.89 10.45 20.14
N LEU A 125 -23.04 10.99 21.36
CA LEU A 125 -23.72 12.26 21.62
C LEU A 125 -23.04 13.44 20.89
N LYS A 126 -21.71 13.47 20.89
CA LYS A 126 -20.94 14.50 20.18
C LYS A 126 -21.13 14.41 18.66
N ARG A 127 -21.19 13.19 18.11
CA ARG A 127 -21.48 12.96 16.68
C ARG A 127 -22.92 13.34 16.33
N ASP A 128 -23.86 13.05 17.21
CA ASP A 128 -25.27 13.41 17.01
C ASP A 128 -25.47 14.93 16.99
N LYS A 129 -24.88 15.64 17.96
CA LYS A 129 -24.88 17.12 17.96
C LYS A 129 -24.29 17.72 16.68
N ARG A 130 -23.22 17.12 16.15
CA ARG A 130 -22.63 17.53 14.86
C ARG A 130 -23.56 17.24 13.68
N ARG A 131 -24.32 16.14 13.73
CA ARG A 131 -25.30 15.79 12.70
C ARG A 131 -26.48 16.76 12.71
N ARG A 132 -27.07 17.05 13.88
CA ARG A 132 -28.17 18.03 14.04
C ARG A 132 -27.82 19.40 13.46
N LYS A 133 -26.65 19.93 13.83
CA LYS A 133 -26.12 21.19 13.26
C LYS A 133 -25.99 21.18 11.74
N LYS A 134 -25.66 20.03 11.13
CA LYS A 134 -25.58 19.91 9.67
C LYS A 134 -26.96 19.86 9.01
N ILE A 135 -27.94 19.23 9.67
CA ILE A 135 -29.33 19.16 9.21
C ILE A 135 -29.96 20.56 9.27
N GLU A 136 -29.78 21.27 10.39
CA GLU A 136 -30.19 22.67 10.56
C GLU A 136 -29.55 23.58 9.50
N ALA A 137 -28.24 23.45 9.27
CA ALA A 137 -27.53 24.22 8.25
C ALA A 137 -27.98 23.90 6.81
N ALA A 138 -28.50 22.68 6.57
CA ALA A 138 -29.08 22.29 5.29
C ALA A 138 -30.54 22.76 5.13
N GLY A 139 -31.13 23.41 6.15
CA GLY A 139 -32.50 23.91 6.14
C GLY A 139 -33.56 22.80 6.20
N ILE A 140 -33.19 21.60 6.67
CA ILE A 140 -34.10 20.46 6.77
C ILE A 140 -34.76 20.50 8.16
N ASP A 141 -36.08 20.58 8.19
CA ASP A 141 -36.86 20.47 9.43
C ASP A 141 -37.01 18.98 9.80
N TYR A 142 -36.07 18.50 10.62
CA TYR A 142 -36.06 17.11 11.09
C TYR A 142 -35.68 17.03 12.56
N GLU A 143 -36.62 16.55 13.37
CA GLU A 143 -36.41 16.28 14.77
C GLU A 143 -35.78 14.89 14.96
N CYS A 144 -34.49 14.86 15.30
CA CYS A 144 -33.79 13.60 15.58
C CYS A 144 -34.27 13.00 16.92
N PRO A 145 -34.71 11.73 16.96
CA PRO A 145 -35.10 11.07 18.20
C PRO A 145 -33.91 10.96 19.17
N GLU A 146 -34.23 10.89 20.46
CA GLU A 146 -33.21 10.79 21.51
C GLU A 146 -32.48 9.44 21.48
N ILE A 147 -31.18 9.49 21.77
CA ILE A 147 -30.34 8.31 21.80
C ILE A 147 -30.54 7.61 23.15
N VAL A 148 -31.30 6.52 23.14
CA VAL A 148 -31.48 5.67 24.33
C VAL A 148 -30.24 4.79 24.50
N GLY A 149 -29.26 5.29 25.25
CA GLY A 149 -28.03 4.56 25.58
C GLY A 149 -28.00 4.21 27.07
N GLY A 150 -28.06 2.92 27.40
CA GLY A 150 -27.86 2.47 28.78
C GLY A 150 -26.43 2.75 29.27
N ASN A 151 -26.29 3.12 30.55
CA ASN A 151 -24.99 3.38 31.18
C ASN A 151 -24.11 2.13 31.31
N GLN A 152 -24.68 0.94 31.13
CA GLN A 152 -23.97 -0.34 31.21
C GLN A 152 -23.82 -0.99 29.83
N PRO A 153 -22.67 -1.60 29.53
CA PRO A 153 -22.47 -2.37 28.32
C PRO A 153 -23.28 -3.66 28.39
N ALA A 154 -24.15 -3.88 27.41
CA ALA A 154 -24.83 -5.16 27.24
C ALA A 154 -23.81 -6.25 26.85
N ALA A 155 -24.05 -7.48 27.32
CA ALA A 155 -23.26 -8.64 26.92
C ALA A 155 -23.43 -8.88 25.41
N LYS A 156 -22.30 -9.01 24.69
CA LYS A 156 -22.31 -9.22 23.23
C LYS A 156 -22.58 -10.67 22.83
N LYS A 157 -22.38 -11.61 23.74
CA LYS A 157 -22.54 -13.04 23.49
C LYS A 157 -23.75 -13.53 24.28
N ILE A 158 -24.67 -14.19 23.58
CA ILE A 158 -25.76 -14.93 24.20
C ILE A 158 -25.13 -16.16 24.87
N ARG A 159 -25.36 -16.34 26.16
CA ARG A 159 -25.04 -17.58 26.88
C ARG A 159 -26.34 -18.38 26.95
N PHE A 160 -26.32 -19.57 26.40
CA PHE A 160 -27.43 -20.52 26.57
C PHE A 160 -27.12 -21.35 27.83
N GLU A 161 -28.12 -21.58 28.67
CA GLU A 161 -28.01 -22.49 29.81
C GLU A 161 -28.06 -23.93 29.28
N GLU A 162 -27.15 -24.79 29.75
CA GLU A 162 -27.13 -26.21 29.41
C GLU A 162 -28.15 -26.91 30.34
N GLU A 163 -29.30 -27.33 29.78
CA GLU A 163 -30.26 -28.23 30.45
C GLU A 163 -29.77 -29.68 30.47
#